data_AF-A0A174J6Y2-F1
#
_entry.id   AF-A0A174J6Y2-F1
#
_cell.length_a   1.000
_cell.length_b   1.000
_cell.length_c   1.000
_cell.angle_alpha   90.00
_cell.angle_beta   90.00
_cell.angle_gamma   90.00
#
_symmetry.space_group_name_H-M   'P 1'
#
loop_
_entity.id
_entity.type
_entity.pdbx_description
1 polymer ?
#
loop_
_entity_poly.entity_id
_entity_poly.type
_entity_poly.pdbx_seq_one_letter_code
_entity_poly.pdbx_strand_id
1 'polypeptide(L)' 'MAKAVANIHDKLGDDRFNLVAETVMIAAKNKEEKGEKFTFEDLEKVLKKAIEMVNEI' A
#
# COMPACT_ATOMS: atom_id res chain seq x y z
N MET A 1 14.54 -4.59 1.14
CA MET A 1 13.05 -4.52 1.14
C MET A 1 12.44 -5.01 2.44
N ALA A 2 12.71 -6.24 2.89
CA ALA A 2 12.09 -6.79 4.11
C ALA A 2 12.21 -5.89 5.36
N LYS A 3 13.39 -5.29 5.63
CA LYS A 3 13.59 -4.31 6.71
C LYS A 3 12.70 -3.06 6.61
N ALA A 4 12.44 -2.58 5.40
CA ALA A 4 11.61 -1.39 5.21
C ALA A 4 10.13 -1.73 5.45
N VAL A 5 9.69 -2.91 4.99
CA VAL A 5 8.34 -3.42 5.24
C VAL A 5 8.12 -3.65 6.74
N ALA A 6 9.08 -4.27 7.43
CA ALA A 6 9.04 -4.45 8.88
C ALA A 6 8.97 -3.11 9.64
N ASN A 7 9.76 -2.11 9.24
CA ASN A 7 9.69 -0.78 9.86
C ASN A 7 8.34 -0.07 9.63
N ILE A 8 7.66 -0.33 8.50
CA ILE A 8 6.32 0.22 8.25
C ILE A 8 5.29 -0.54 9.11
N HIS A 9 5.40 -1.86 9.18
CA HIS A 9 4.58 -2.70 10.04
C HIS A 9 4.67 -2.27 11.51
N ASP A 10 5.87 -2.12 12.06
CA ASP A 10 6.09 -1.70 13.45
C ASP A 10 5.54 -0.29 13.75
N LYS A 11 5.54 0.61 12.76
CA LYS A 11 5.02 1.97 12.90
C LYS A 11 3.50 2.05 12.81
N LEU A 12 2.89 1.23 11.97
CA LEU A 12 1.46 1.25 11.70
C LEU A 12 0.69 0.30 12.64
N GLY A 13 1.33 -0.77 13.11
CA GLY A 13 0.66 -1.90 13.75
C GLY A 13 -0.11 -2.75 12.74
N ASP A 14 -0.48 -3.97 13.15
CA ASP A 14 -1.05 -5.01 12.29
C ASP A 14 -2.28 -4.54 11.49
N ASP A 15 -3.25 -3.91 12.14
CA ASP A 15 -4.52 -3.52 11.49
C ASP A 15 -4.31 -2.49 10.38
N ARG A 16 -3.53 -1.44 10.67
CA ARG A 16 -3.26 -0.37 9.71
C ARG A 16 -2.33 -0.84 8.60
N PHE A 17 -1.36 -1.70 8.91
CA PHE A 17 -0.50 -2.31 7.91
C PHE A 17 -1.30 -3.18 6.94
N ASN A 18 -2.22 -4.01 7.46
CA ASN A 18 -3.11 -4.83 6.65
C ASN A 18 -3.99 -3.97 5.72
N LEU A 19 -4.54 -2.86 6.22
CA LEU A 19 -5.30 -1.90 5.41
C LEU A 19 -4.46 -1.33 4.25
N VAL A 20 -3.21 -0.95 4.52
CA VAL A 20 -2.29 -0.44 3.48
C VAL A 20 -1.98 -1.54 2.45
N ALA A 21 -1.73 -2.76 2.90
CA ALA A 21 -1.43 -3.90 2.03
C ALA A 21 -2.62 -4.27 1.13
N GLU A 22 -3.84 -4.30 1.67
CA GLU A 22 -5.07 -4.50 0.89
C GLU A 22 -5.27 -3.41 -0.15
N THR A 23 -5.05 -2.14 0.22
CA THR A 23 -5.18 -1.01 -0.71
C THR A 23 -4.22 -1.14 -1.89
N VAL A 24 -2.97 -1.54 -1.64
CA VAL A 24 -1.97 -1.81 -2.69
C VAL A 24 -2.39 -2.99 -3.57
N MET A 25 -2.86 -4.09 -2.98
CA MET A 25 -3.32 -5.27 -3.73
C MET A 25 -4.52 -4.94 -4.63
N ILE A 26 -5.51 -4.20 -4.14
CA ILE A 26 -6.66 -3.75 -4.93
C ILE A 26 -6.21 -2.88 -6.10
N ALA A 27 -5.29 -1.94 -5.87
CA ALA A 27 -4.78 -1.08 -6.93
C ALA A 27 -4.01 -1.86 -8.01
N ALA A 28 -3.20 -2.84 -7.60
CA ALA A 28 -2.49 -3.73 -8.51
C ALA A 28 -3.45 -4.58 -9.36
N LYS A 29 -4.46 -5.18 -8.73
CA LYS A 29 -5.48 -5.98 -9.41
C LYS A 29 -6.29 -5.14 -10.41
N ASN A 30 -6.69 -3.93 -10.03
CA ASN A 30 -7.40 -3.01 -10.93
C ASN A 30 -6.59 -2.62 -12.17
N LYS A 31 -5.26 -2.54 -12.05
CA LYS A 31 -4.37 -2.29 -13.19
C LYS A 31 -4.25 -3.54 -14.07
N GLU A 32 -4.08 -4.71 -13.45
CA GLU A 32 -4.03 -5.99 -14.14
C GLU A 32 -5.31 -6.26 -14.97
N GLU A 33 -6.49 -6.01 -14.38
CA GLU A 33 -7.79 -6.15 -15.06
C GLU A 33 -7.94 -5.21 -16.28
N LYS A 34 -7.19 -4.10 -16.31
CA LYS A 34 -7.14 -3.17 -17.45
C LYS A 34 -6.03 -3.50 -18.45
N GLY A 35 -5.27 -4.56 -18.22
CA GLY A 35 -4.07 -4.89 -19.01
C GLY A 35 -2.92 -3.91 -18.80
N GLU A 36 -2.97 -3.07 -17.77
CA GLU A 36 -1.93 -2.12 -17.42
C GLU A 36 -0.93 -2.75 -16.44
N LYS A 37 0.36 -2.39 -16.55
CA LYS A 37 1.36 -2.82 -15.56
C LYS A 37 1.26 -1.93 -14.31
N PHE A 38 1.25 -2.55 -13.15
CA PHE A 38 1.42 -1.84 -11.88
C PHE A 38 2.90 -1.44 -11.72
N THR A 39 3.17 -0.14 -11.68
CA THR A 39 4.53 0.40 -11.62
C THR A 39 4.94 0.77 -10.19
N PHE A 40 6.23 1.03 -10.00
CA PHE A 40 6.72 1.54 -8.71
C PHE A 40 6.15 2.94 -8.39
N GLU A 41 5.86 3.75 -9.41
CA GLU A 41 5.22 5.06 -9.23
C GLU A 41 3.77 4.91 -8.74
N ASP A 42 3.05 3.90 -9.26
CA ASP A 42 1.70 3.57 -8.77
C ASP A 42 1.75 3.12 -7.30
N LEU A 43 2.73 2.28 -6.95
CA LEU A 43 2.96 1.87 -5.56
C LEU A 43 3.20 3.07 -4.64
N GLU A 44 4.06 4.01 -5.04
CA GLU A 44 4.35 5.20 -4.23
C GLU A 44 3.09 6.07 -4.01
N LYS A 45 2.29 6.28 -5.06
CA LYS A 45 1.03 7.03 -4.98
C LYS A 45 0.02 6.34 -4.07
N VAL A 46 -0.13 5.03 -4.18
CA VAL A 46 -1.07 4.25 -3.37
C VAL A 46 -0.63 4.21 -1.90
N LEU A 47 0.67 4.01 -1.64
CA LEU A 47 1.21 4.02 -0.28
C LEU A 47 1.05 5.38 0.40
N LYS A 48 1.31 6.50 -0.30
CA LYS A 48 1.09 7.85 0.23
C LYS A 48 -0.37 8.05 0.65
N LYS A 49 -1.31 7.73 -0.24
CA LYS A 49 -2.75 7.84 0.05
C LYS A 49 -3.19 6.93 1.19
N ALA A 50 -2.71 5.69 1.22
CA ALA A 50 -3.09 4.74 2.26
C ALA A 50 -2.57 5.18 3.64
N ILE A 51 -1.35 5.74 3.72
CA ILE A 51 -0.81 6.29 4.97
C ILE A 51 -1.57 7.56 5.40
N GLU A 52 -1.93 8.44 4.48
CA GLU A 52 -2.77 9.62 4.78
C GLU A 52 -4.12 9.21 5.38
N MET A 53 -4.83 8.28 4.73
CA MET A 53 -6.11 7.76 5.24
C MET A 53 -6.00 7.16 6.64
N VAL A 54 -4.90 6.46 6.91
CA VAL A 54 -4.64 5.80 8.20
C VAL A 54 -4.28 6.79 9.32
N ASN A 55 -3.75 7.96 8.99
CA ASN A 55 -3.44 9.01 9.97
C ASN A 55 -4.63 9.93 10.28
N GLU A 56 -5.67 9.91 9.46
CA GLU A 56 -6.92 10.65 9.69
C GLU A 56 -7.94 9.87 10.57
N ILE A 57 -7.63 8.62 10.92
CA ILE A 57 -8.40 7.72 11.80
C ILE A 57 -7.76 7.68 13.19
#